data_AF-A0A4Q5QX18-F1
#
_entry.id   AF-A0A4Q5QX18-F1
#
_cell.length_a   1.000
_cell.length_b   1.000
_cell.length_c   1.000
_cell.angle_alpha   90.00
_cell.angle_beta   90.00
_cell.angle_gamma   90.00
#
_symmetry.space_group_name_H-M   'P 1'
#
loop_
_entity.id
_entity.type
_entity.pdbx_description
1 polymer ?
#
loop_
_entity_poly.entity_id
_entity_poly.type
_entity_poly.pdbx_seq_one_letter_code
_entity_poly.pdbx_strand_id
1 'polypeptide(L)'
;MANSLFRRKSIADITRDNELKDLNPNQHLSRVLGVRDLTFLGIAAVVGAGIFSTIGGAAYNGGPGISVLFVITAVTCGFSALCYAEFASRVPVAGSAYTYSYVTFGELIAWIIGWALILEYAIGNIVVAISWSGYFNNLLVHIFNIHLPSWMLVDPQTASRAFTEATQAMASGET
;
A
#
# COMPACT_ATOMS: atom_id res chain seq x y z
N MET A 1 -1.03 30.42 26.15
CA MET A 1 -1.67 29.69 25.04
C MET A 1 -1.08 28.28 25.01
N ALA A 2 -1.71 27.33 25.68
CA ALA A 2 -1.18 25.96 25.78
C ALA A 2 -1.55 25.18 24.51
N ASN A 3 -0.54 24.79 23.74
CA ASN A 3 -0.68 23.95 22.56
C ASN A 3 -1.22 22.57 22.97
N SER A 4 -2.49 22.31 22.67
CA SER A 4 -3.14 21.03 22.96
C SER A 4 -2.71 20.00 21.93
N LEU A 5 -1.62 19.29 22.22
CA LEU A 5 -1.10 18.17 21.42
C LEU A 5 -2.14 17.02 21.25
N PHE A 6 -3.21 17.01 22.05
CA PHE A 6 -4.28 16.01 22.02
C PHE A 6 -5.62 16.57 21.54
N ARG A 7 -5.63 17.70 20.83
CA ARG A 7 -6.88 18.24 20.28
C ARG A 7 -7.51 17.23 19.33
N ARG A 8 -8.77 16.89 19.59
CA ARG A 8 -9.60 16.03 18.73
C ARG A 8 -10.45 16.92 17.85
N LYS A 9 -10.60 16.54 16.59
CA LYS A 9 -11.57 17.18 15.69
C LYS A 9 -12.91 16.53 15.95
N SER A 10 -13.91 17.33 16.30
CA SER A 10 -15.26 16.81 16.50
C SER A 10 -15.81 16.28 15.20
N ILE A 11 -16.54 15.17 15.24
CA ILE A 11 -17.22 14.60 14.08
C ILE A 11 -18.14 15.65 13.45
N ALA A 12 -18.82 16.47 14.27
CA ALA A 12 -19.68 17.55 13.79
C ALA A 12 -18.94 18.59 12.95
N ASP A 13 -17.67 18.88 13.27
CA ASP A 13 -16.86 19.83 12.51
C ASP A 13 -16.37 19.21 11.20
N ILE A 14 -16.10 17.90 11.17
CA ILE A 14 -15.72 17.18 9.94
C ILE A 14 -16.91 17.07 8.99
N THR A 15 -18.10 16.76 9.51
CA THR A 15 -19.33 16.70 8.70
C THR A 15 -19.65 18.09 8.14
N ARG A 16 -19.56 19.15 8.96
CA ARG A 16 -19.76 20.53 8.51
C ARG A 16 -18.76 20.94 7.42
N ASP A 17 -17.47 20.61 7.57
CA ASP A 17 -16.46 20.87 6.53
C ASP A 17 -16.77 20.14 5.22
N ASN A 18 -17.30 18.91 5.28
CA ASN A 18 -17.71 18.17 4.07
C ASN A 18 -18.98 18.77 3.45
N GLU A 19 -19.98 19.15 4.25
CA GLU A 19 -21.18 19.83 3.75
C GLU A 19 -20.83 21.17 3.08
N LEU A 20 -19.90 21.93 3.66
CA LEU A 20 -19.38 23.16 3.04
C LEU A 20 -18.65 22.91 1.71
N LYS A 21 -17.95 21.77 1.57
CA LYS A 21 -17.35 21.36 0.30
C LYS A 21 -18.42 20.97 -0.72
N ASP A 22 -19.46 20.24 -0.31
CA ASP A 22 -20.57 19.83 -1.17
C ASP A 22 -21.40 21.02 -1.68
N LEU A 23 -21.46 22.13 -0.92
CA LEU A 23 -22.13 23.37 -1.33
C LEU A 23 -21.40 24.14 -2.43
N ASN A 24 -20.13 23.83 -2.72
CA ASN A 24 -19.44 24.41 -3.86
C ASN A 24 -19.87 23.69 -5.15
N PRO A 25 -20.57 24.37 -6.09
CA PRO A 25 -21.08 23.71 -7.31
C PRO A 25 -19.97 23.12 -8.19
N ASN A 26 -18.72 23.57 -8.02
CA ASN A 26 -17.54 23.05 -8.72
C ASN A 26 -16.91 21.81 -8.04
N GLN A 27 -17.37 21.39 -6.86
CA GLN A 27 -16.79 20.26 -6.09
C GLN A 27 -17.83 19.17 -5.71
N HIS A 28 -19.09 19.32 -6.11
CA HIS A 28 -20.14 18.37 -5.78
C HIS A 28 -20.07 17.11 -6.68
N LEU A 29 -19.75 15.96 -6.08
CA LEU A 29 -19.70 14.65 -6.75
C LEU A 29 -21.04 13.92 -6.58
N SER A 30 -21.59 13.38 -7.68
CA SER A 30 -22.78 12.53 -7.61
C SER A 30 -22.47 11.19 -6.93
N ARG A 31 -23.21 10.84 -5.87
CA ARG A 31 -23.09 9.56 -5.18
C ARG A 31 -23.72 8.44 -6.02
N VAL A 32 -22.93 7.82 -6.88
CA VAL A 32 -23.38 6.75 -7.80
C VAL A 32 -22.82 5.36 -7.48
N LEU A 33 -21.79 5.27 -6.62
CA LEU A 33 -21.18 4.00 -6.26
C LEU A 33 -22.07 3.21 -5.30
N GLY A 34 -22.49 2.02 -5.73
CA GLY A 34 -23.21 1.06 -4.90
C GLY A 34 -22.29 0.07 -4.19
N VAL A 35 -22.88 -0.87 -3.47
CA VAL A 35 -22.14 -1.91 -2.72
C VAL A 35 -21.24 -2.74 -3.64
N ARG A 36 -21.73 -3.09 -4.84
CA ARG A 36 -20.96 -3.87 -5.82
C ARG A 36 -19.73 -3.12 -6.30
N ASP A 37 -19.89 -1.83 -6.64
CA ASP A 37 -18.79 -1.00 -7.14
C ASP A 37 -17.72 -0.83 -6.07
N LEU A 38 -18.12 -0.61 -4.82
CA LEU A 38 -17.21 -0.49 -3.68
C LEU A 38 -16.48 -1.81 -3.37
N THR A 39 -17.17 -2.95 -3.49
CA THR A 39 -16.52 -4.27 -3.32
C THR A 39 -15.49 -4.52 -4.41
N PHE A 40 -15.80 -4.23 -5.68
CA PHE A 40 -14.84 -4.37 -6.78
C PHE A 40 -13.67 -3.39 -6.65
N LEU A 41 -13.93 -2.16 -6.21
CA LEU A 41 -12.88 -1.19 -5.89
C LEU A 41 -11.92 -1.74 -4.83
N GLY A 42 -12.46 -2.35 -3.76
CA GLY A 42 -11.66 -2.98 -2.71
C GLY A 42 -10.82 -4.15 -3.24
N ILE A 43 -11.40 -5.05 -4.03
CA ILE A 43 -10.68 -6.17 -4.64
C ILE A 43 -9.56 -5.66 -5.55
N ALA A 44 -9.84 -4.67 -6.40
CA ALA A 44 -8.86 -4.08 -7.30
C ALA A 44 -7.72 -3.36 -6.55
N ALA A 45 -8.00 -2.76 -5.39
CA ALA A 45 -6.99 -2.11 -4.57
C ALA A 45 -6.07 -3.12 -3.84
N VAL A 46 -6.56 -4.31 -3.50
CA VAL A 46 -5.80 -5.35 -2.78
C VAL A 46 -5.06 -6.28 -3.73
N VAL A 47 -5.70 -6.71 -4.82
CA VAL A 47 -5.12 -7.66 -5.78
C VAL A 47 -4.28 -6.89 -6.80
N GLY A 48 -2.98 -6.74 -6.50
CA GLY A 48 -2.02 -6.04 -7.35
C GLY A 48 -0.78 -6.87 -7.73
N ALA A 49 0.17 -6.25 -8.42
CA ALA A 49 1.41 -6.91 -8.86
C ALA A 49 2.24 -7.53 -7.73
N GLY A 50 2.08 -7.01 -6.49
CA GLY A 50 2.81 -7.49 -5.32
C GLY A 50 2.56 -8.96 -4.98
N ILE A 51 1.31 -9.44 -5.04
CA ILE A 51 0.98 -10.83 -4.68
C ILE A 51 1.61 -11.82 -5.67
N PHE A 52 1.58 -11.48 -6.96
CA PHE A 52 2.13 -12.34 -8.01
C PHE A 52 3.66 -12.37 -7.99
N SER A 53 4.31 -11.24 -7.66
CA SER A 53 5.78 -11.16 -7.66
C SER A 53 6.42 -11.72 -6.39
N THR A 54 5.77 -11.61 -5.22
CA THR A 54 6.42 -11.92 -3.93
C THR A 54 6.14 -13.35 -3.44
N ILE A 55 5.02 -13.95 -3.85
CA ILE A 55 4.66 -15.31 -3.42
C ILE A 55 5.72 -16.34 -3.83
N GLY A 56 6.30 -16.23 -5.02
CA GLY A 56 7.29 -17.19 -5.50
C GLY A 56 8.52 -17.25 -4.59
N GLY A 57 9.08 -16.10 -4.23
CA GLY A 57 10.18 -16.01 -3.27
C GLY A 57 9.79 -16.44 -1.86
N ALA A 58 8.58 -16.09 -1.41
CA ALA A 58 8.07 -16.52 -0.12
C ALA A 58 7.88 -18.05 -0.03
N ALA A 59 7.42 -18.69 -1.11
CA ALA A 59 7.27 -20.14 -1.20
C ALA A 59 8.64 -20.84 -1.32
N TYR A 60 9.58 -20.26 -2.05
CA TYR A 60 10.95 -20.78 -2.15
C TYR A 60 11.63 -20.80 -0.77
N ASN A 61 11.51 -19.72 0.00
CA ASN A 61 12.13 -19.61 1.33
C ASN A 61 11.33 -20.31 2.44
N GLY A 62 9.99 -20.25 2.38
CA GLY A 62 9.09 -20.73 3.44
C GLY A 62 8.56 -22.15 3.23
N GLY A 63 8.77 -22.73 2.05
CA GLY A 63 8.29 -24.08 1.71
C GLY A 63 6.76 -24.22 1.82
N PRO A 64 6.24 -25.43 2.09
CA PRO A 64 4.79 -25.69 2.14
C PRO A 64 4.08 -24.99 3.31
N GLY A 65 4.82 -24.48 4.30
CA GLY A 65 4.27 -23.73 5.44
C GLY A 65 3.65 -22.39 5.04
N ILE A 66 3.97 -21.87 3.86
CA ILE A 66 3.45 -20.59 3.37
C ILE A 66 1.92 -20.58 3.28
N SER A 67 1.29 -21.71 2.95
CA SER A 67 -0.17 -21.82 2.87
C SER A 67 -0.84 -21.62 4.23
N VAL A 68 -0.25 -22.17 5.30
CA VAL A 68 -0.74 -21.98 6.67
C VAL A 68 -0.55 -20.54 7.11
N LEU A 69 0.59 -19.93 6.76
CA LEU A 69 0.86 -18.51 7.04
C LEU A 69 -0.18 -17.60 6.37
N PHE A 70 -0.54 -17.86 5.11
CA PHE A 70 -1.59 -17.11 4.42
C PHE A 70 -2.96 -17.21 5.12
N VAL A 71 -3.33 -18.38 5.64
CA VAL A 71 -4.59 -18.53 6.39
C VAL A 71 -4.56 -17.70 7.68
N ILE A 72 -3.46 -17.73 8.43
CA ILE A 72 -3.32 -16.93 9.65
C ILE A 72 -3.39 -15.43 9.31
N THR A 73 -2.65 -14.99 8.31
CA THR A 73 -2.67 -13.59 7.84
C THR A 73 -4.08 -13.17 7.43
N ALA A 74 -4.81 -14.00 6.69
CA ALA A 74 -6.18 -13.71 6.28
C ALA A 74 -7.12 -13.50 7.49
N VAL A 75 -6.98 -14.31 8.54
CA VAL A 75 -7.75 -14.14 9.80
C VAL A 75 -7.39 -12.82 10.49
N THR A 76 -6.10 -12.50 10.63
CA THR A 76 -5.66 -11.22 11.22
C THR A 76 -6.14 -10.01 10.42
N CYS A 77 -6.06 -10.06 9.10
CA CYS A 77 -6.60 -9.03 8.21
C CYS A 77 -8.13 -8.92 8.34
N GLY A 78 -8.83 -10.05 8.51
CA GLY A 78 -10.27 -10.09 8.75
C GLY A 78 -10.69 -9.33 10.01
N PHE A 79 -10.00 -9.57 11.14
CA PHE A 79 -10.26 -8.80 12.36
C PHE A 79 -9.98 -7.30 12.19
N SER A 80 -8.89 -6.96 11.50
CA SER A 80 -8.57 -5.57 11.20
C SER A 80 -9.66 -4.93 10.34
N ALA A 81 -10.12 -5.61 9.29
CA ALA A 81 -11.18 -5.13 8.40
C ALA A 81 -12.51 -4.87 9.13
N LEU A 82 -12.86 -5.72 10.11
CA LEU A 82 -14.05 -5.50 10.95
C LEU A 82 -13.96 -4.22 11.77
N CYS A 83 -12.80 -3.94 12.39
CA CYS A 83 -12.56 -2.68 13.09
C CYS A 83 -12.70 -1.47 12.16
N TYR A 84 -12.15 -1.55 10.94
CA TYR A 84 -12.27 -0.49 9.94
C TYR A 84 -13.71 -0.30 9.45
N ALA A 85 -14.49 -1.38 9.31
CA ALA A 85 -15.92 -1.30 8.97
C ALA A 85 -16.74 -0.60 10.07
N GLU A 86 -16.39 -0.83 11.34
CA GLU A 86 -16.97 -0.12 12.49
C GLU A 86 -16.67 1.38 12.46
N PHE A 87 -15.45 1.77 12.08
CA PHE A 87 -15.10 3.20 11.97
C PHE A 87 -15.75 3.86 10.76
N ALA A 88 -15.75 3.19 9.61
CA ALA A 88 -16.36 3.70 8.37
C ALA A 88 -17.87 3.92 8.51
N SER A 89 -18.57 3.06 9.27
CA SER A 89 -20.01 3.22 9.53
C SER A 89 -20.34 4.34 10.51
N ARG A 90 -19.42 4.69 11.43
CA ARG A 90 -19.62 5.78 12.41
C ARG A 90 -19.15 7.15 11.94
N VAL A 91 -18.15 7.18 11.07
CA VAL A 91 -17.56 8.42 10.56
C VAL A 91 -17.67 8.40 9.03
N PRO A 92 -18.86 8.71 8.47
CA PRO A 92 -19.16 8.57 7.04
C PRO A 92 -18.58 9.75 6.24
N VAL A 93 -17.26 9.93 6.34
CA VAL A 93 -16.50 10.99 5.70
C VAL A 93 -15.43 10.36 4.83
N ALA A 94 -15.08 11.00 3.72
CA ALA A 94 -13.96 10.55 2.89
C ALA A 94 -12.66 10.68 3.72
N GLY A 95 -12.18 9.54 4.23
CA GLY A 95 -11.04 9.49 5.14
C GLY A 95 -10.53 8.07 5.35
N SER A 96 -9.27 7.97 5.76
CA SER A 96 -8.59 6.70 6.11
C SER A 96 -8.19 6.74 7.59
N ALA A 97 -7.26 5.86 8.01
CA ALA A 97 -6.83 5.71 9.41
C ALA A 97 -6.38 7.02 10.09
N TYR A 98 -5.85 7.98 9.33
CA TYR A 98 -5.56 9.33 9.82
C TYR A 98 -6.80 10.02 10.40
N THR A 99 -7.91 10.03 9.67
CA THR A 99 -9.15 10.69 10.11
C THR A 99 -9.74 9.98 11.32
N TYR A 100 -9.73 8.64 11.33
CA TYR A 100 -10.26 7.85 12.45
C TYR A 100 -9.45 8.04 13.73
N SER A 101 -8.11 8.11 13.61
CA SER A 101 -7.23 8.37 14.75
C SER A 101 -7.31 9.82 15.24
N TYR A 102 -7.55 10.79 14.36
CA TYR A 102 -7.76 12.19 14.75
C TYR A 102 -9.02 12.36 15.61
N VAL A 103 -10.10 11.66 15.25
CA VAL A 103 -11.35 11.66 16.03
C VAL A 103 -11.19 10.93 17.37
N THR A 104 -10.46 9.80 17.38
CA THR A 104 -10.40 8.90 18.55
C THR A 104 -9.32 9.30 19.56
N PHE A 105 -8.10 9.58 19.08
CA PHE A 105 -6.91 9.76 19.92
C PHE A 105 -6.43 11.21 19.97
N GLY A 106 -6.69 11.99 18.92
CA GLY A 106 -6.32 13.39 18.81
C GLY A 106 -5.07 13.63 17.95
N GLU A 107 -4.69 14.90 17.87
CA GLU A 107 -3.77 15.44 16.86
C GLU A 107 -2.39 14.76 16.82
N LEU A 108 -1.72 14.54 17.95
CA LEU A 108 -0.38 13.94 17.96
C LEU A 108 -0.35 12.53 17.37
N ILE A 109 -1.26 11.65 17.80
CA ILE A 109 -1.33 10.27 17.31
C ILE A 109 -1.75 10.25 15.83
N ALA A 110 -2.73 11.09 15.46
CA ALA A 110 -3.12 11.23 14.07
C ALA A 110 -1.97 11.73 13.20
N TRP A 111 -1.17 12.68 13.69
CA TRP A 111 -0.01 13.21 12.96
C TRP A 111 1.05 12.13 12.71
N ILE A 112 1.36 11.31 13.73
CA ILE A 112 2.29 10.17 13.58
C ILE A 112 1.76 9.17 12.55
N ILE A 113 0.48 8.79 12.65
CA ILE A 113 -0.16 7.86 11.71
C ILE A 113 -0.21 8.47 10.29
N GLY A 114 -0.42 9.78 10.17
CA GLY A 114 -0.43 10.48 8.89
C GLY A 114 0.92 10.37 8.18
N TRP A 115 2.03 10.60 8.89
CA TRP A 115 3.38 10.41 8.35
C TRP A 115 3.67 8.95 7.99
N ALA A 116 3.25 8.01 8.85
CA ALA A 116 3.37 6.58 8.57
C ALA A 116 2.63 6.20 7.28
N LEU A 117 1.39 6.67 7.09
CA LEU A 117 0.60 6.41 5.88
C LEU A 117 1.25 7.00 4.62
N ILE A 118 1.81 8.22 4.69
CA ILE A 118 2.51 8.83 3.55
C ILE A 118 3.69 7.95 3.12
N LEU A 119 4.50 7.49 4.09
CA LEU A 119 5.62 6.58 3.81
C LEU A 119 5.15 5.22 3.29
N GLU A 120 4.09 4.67 3.87
CA GLU A 120 3.50 3.39 3.45
C GLU A 120 3.00 3.45 2.01
N TYR A 121 2.25 4.49 1.63
CA TYR A 121 1.79 4.67 0.25
C TYR A 121 2.95 4.92 -0.72
N ALA A 122 3.98 5.67 -0.31
CA ALA A 122 5.15 5.92 -1.14
C ALA A 122 5.92 4.63 -1.43
N ILE A 123 6.25 3.85 -0.39
CA ILE A 123 6.96 2.58 -0.53
C ILE A 123 6.09 1.56 -1.29
N GLY A 124 4.79 1.51 -0.99
CA GLY A 124 3.83 0.64 -1.70
C GLY A 124 3.82 0.89 -3.20
N ASN A 125 3.76 2.15 -3.62
CA ASN A 125 3.80 2.52 -5.05
C ASN A 125 5.12 2.12 -5.72
N ILE A 126 6.25 2.28 -5.03
CA ILE A 126 7.57 1.86 -5.55
C ILE A 126 7.61 0.34 -5.76
N VAL A 127 7.16 -0.45 -4.78
CA VAL A 127 7.15 -1.92 -4.87
C VAL A 127 6.24 -2.41 -6.00
N VAL A 128 5.08 -1.77 -6.18
CA VAL A 128 4.16 -2.08 -7.30
C VAL A 128 4.82 -1.77 -8.64
N ALA A 129 5.50 -0.63 -8.77
CA ALA A 129 6.21 -0.27 -10.00
C ALA A 129 7.35 -1.24 -10.34
N ILE A 130 8.13 -1.66 -9.34
CA ILE A 130 9.21 -2.66 -9.51
C ILE A 130 8.61 -3.99 -10.00
N SER A 131 7.56 -4.47 -9.34
CA SER A 131 6.89 -5.73 -9.69
C SER A 131 6.34 -5.69 -11.12
N TRP A 132 5.67 -4.59 -11.50
CA TRP A 132 5.13 -4.42 -12.84
C TRP A 132 6.23 -4.34 -13.90
N SER A 133 7.33 -3.63 -13.64
CA SER A 133 8.49 -3.56 -14.53
C SER A 133 9.09 -4.95 -14.80
N GLY A 134 9.19 -5.81 -13.77
CA GLY A 134 9.64 -7.19 -13.92
C GLY A 134 8.73 -8.01 -14.84
N TYR A 135 7.41 -7.93 -14.66
CA TYR A 135 6.45 -8.59 -15.55
C TYR A 135 6.50 -8.06 -16.97
N PHE A 136 6.63 -6.75 -17.14
CA PHE A 136 6.74 -6.11 -18.45
C PHE A 136 8.00 -6.56 -19.19
N ASN A 137 9.15 -6.62 -18.51
CA ASN A 137 10.38 -7.15 -19.10
C ASN A 137 10.25 -8.62 -19.50
N ASN A 138 9.64 -9.47 -18.65
CA ASN A 138 9.39 -10.87 -18.99
C ASN A 138 8.49 -11.00 -20.24
N LEU A 139 7.48 -10.15 -20.36
CA LEU A 139 6.62 -10.09 -21.54
C LEU A 139 7.41 -9.67 -22.79
N LEU A 140 8.28 -8.65 -22.70
CA LEU A 140 9.12 -8.23 -23.82
C LEU A 140 10.07 -9.33 -24.28
N VAL A 141 10.75 -9.99 -23.34
CA VAL A 141 11.72 -11.05 -23.64
C VAL A 141 11.04 -12.30 -24.18
N HIS A 142 9.99 -12.79 -23.52
CA HIS A 142 9.42 -14.11 -23.84
C HIS A 142 8.36 -14.08 -24.94
N ILE A 143 7.65 -12.96 -25.12
CA ILE A 143 6.58 -12.86 -26.14
C ILE A 143 7.08 -12.10 -27.37
N PHE A 144 7.78 -10.98 -27.17
CA PHE A 144 8.22 -10.11 -28.26
C PHE A 144 9.68 -10.34 -28.68
N ASN A 145 10.45 -11.16 -27.94
CA ASN A 145 11.87 -11.42 -28.15
C ASN A 145 12.72 -10.12 -28.17
N ILE A 146 12.30 -9.12 -27.40
CA ILE A 146 13.00 -7.84 -27.23
C ILE A 146 13.78 -7.90 -25.93
N HIS A 147 15.11 -7.77 -26.03
CA HIS A 147 16.00 -7.72 -24.88
C HIS A 147 16.38 -6.28 -24.56
N LEU A 148 15.90 -5.78 -23.42
CA LEU A 148 16.31 -4.48 -22.91
C LEU A 148 17.71 -4.56 -22.29
N PRO A 149 18.56 -3.54 -22.46
CA PRO A 149 19.85 -3.46 -21.78
C PRO A 149 19.71 -3.48 -20.26
N SER A 150 20.62 -4.19 -19.57
CA SER A 150 20.56 -4.41 -18.11
C SER A 150 20.56 -3.12 -17.28
N TRP A 151 21.19 -2.05 -17.78
CA TRP A 151 21.22 -0.75 -17.12
C TRP A 151 19.86 -0.05 -17.08
N MET A 152 18.89 -0.46 -17.91
CA MET A 152 17.51 0.06 -17.87
C MET A 152 16.64 -0.66 -16.83
N LEU A 153 17.04 -1.87 -16.43
CA LEU A 153 16.22 -2.78 -15.63
C LEU A 153 16.65 -2.82 -14.15
N VAL A 154 17.88 -2.42 -13.87
CA VAL A 154 18.49 -2.54 -12.53
C VAL A 154 18.88 -1.16 -12.03
N ASP A 155 18.53 -0.87 -10.78
CA ASP A 155 18.95 0.37 -10.15
C ASP A 155 20.47 0.36 -9.86
N PRO A 156 21.12 1.55 -9.79
CA PRO A 156 22.56 1.63 -9.58
C PRO A 156 23.06 0.97 -8.28
N GLN A 157 22.24 0.93 -7.22
CA GLN A 157 22.65 0.34 -5.95
C GLN A 157 22.68 -1.18 -6.05
N THR A 158 21.64 -1.79 -6.60
CA THR A 158 21.58 -3.24 -6.85
C THR A 158 22.70 -3.67 -7.79
N ALA A 159 22.98 -2.91 -8.85
CA ALA A 159 24.10 -3.18 -9.74
C ALA A 159 25.47 -3.15 -9.02
N SER A 160 25.69 -2.16 -8.14
CA SER A 160 26.95 -2.06 -7.36
C SER A 160 27.14 -3.22 -6.38
N ARG A 161 26.06 -3.69 -5.74
CA ARG A 161 26.08 -4.83 -4.81
C ARG A 161 26.40 -6.12 -5.53
N ALA A 162 25.69 -6.39 -6.63
CA ALA A 162 25.94 -7.57 -7.46
C ALA A 162 27.38 -7.61 -7.99
N PHE A 163 27.94 -6.46 -8.39
CA PHE A 163 29.34 -6.37 -8.81
C PHE A 163 30.30 -6.72 -7.67
N THR A 164 30.06 -6.18 -6.47
CA THR A 164 30.90 -6.43 -5.30
C THR A 164 30.86 -7.91 -4.88
N GLU A 165 29.66 -8.50 -4.82
CA GLU A 165 29.47 -9.92 -4.52
C GLU A 165 30.16 -10.82 -5.55
N ALA A 166 30.00 -10.52 -6.85
CA ALA A 166 30.67 -11.26 -7.92
C ALA A 166 32.20 -11.17 -7.80
N THR A 167 32.75 -9.99 -7.50
CA THR A 167 34.21 -9.84 -7.31
C THR A 167 34.73 -10.59 -6.08
N GLN A 168 33.94 -10.68 -5.00
CA GLN A 168 34.30 -11.46 -3.82
C GLN A 168 34.26 -12.97 -4.08
N ALA A 169 33.23 -13.45 -4.78
CA ALA A 169 33.11 -14.86 -5.16
C ALA A 169 34.24 -15.31 -6.11
N MET A 170 34.63 -14.44 -7.06
CA MET A 170 35.80 -14.69 -7.91
C MET A 170 37.11 -14.70 -7.11
N ALA A 171 37.21 -13.90 -6.04
CA ALA A 171 38.40 -13.86 -5.18
C ALA A 171 38.48 -15.05 -4.20
N SER A 172 37.36 -15.66 -3.81
CA SER A 172 37.31 -16.85 -2.95
C SER A 172 37.50 -18.18 -3.70
N GLY A 173 37.49 -18.16 -5.04
CA GLY A 173 37.72 -19.35 -5.87
C GLY A 173 36.50 -20.28 -5.97
N GLU A 174 35.28 -19.79 -5.72
CA GLU A 174 34.03 -20.58 -5.83
C GLU A 174 33.45 -20.66 -7.26
N THR A 175 34.29 -20.51 -8.29
CA THR A 175 33.90 -20.72 -9.70
C THR A 175 34.65 -21.89 -10.31
#